data_AF-A0A150SUC5-F1
#
_entry.id   AF-A0A150SUC5-F1
#
_cell.length_a   1.000
_cell.length_b   1.000
_cell.length_c   1.000
_cell.angle_alpha   90.00
_cell.angle_beta   90.00
_cell.angle_gamma   90.00
#
_symmetry.space_group_name_H-M   'P 1'
#
loop_
_entity.id
_entity.type
_entity.pdbx_description
1 polymer ?
#
loop_
_entity_poly.entity_id
_entity_poly.type
_entity_poly.pdbx_seq_one_letter_code
_entity_poly.pdbx_strand_id
1 'polypeptide(L)'
;PLAWDVPGSWAALEVPRAGPRKALYKVPRAASDKEDVEVQVLSFGLGNQGDVEANFQEWFAQFDGDVGAKARRESFEVRGMRVETVEVAGTYTIALGPKAGARKRASVEMVKDGYRLLGAAVRTPDRGNWFFRMIGPDETVQSARSAFRGLLESVR
;
A
#
# COMPACT_ATOMS: atom_id res chain seq x y z
N PRO A 1 8.63 2.06 18.38
CA PRO A 1 8.17 2.18 16.97
C PRO A 1 7.57 0.83 16.57
N LEU A 2 6.59 0.80 15.68
CA LEU A 2 6.05 -0.48 15.20
C LEU A 2 7.18 -1.28 14.53
N ALA A 3 7.27 -2.57 14.85
CA ALA A 3 8.25 -3.49 14.27
C ALA A 3 7.52 -4.67 13.63
N TRP A 4 8.16 -5.32 12.66
CA TRP A 4 7.64 -6.49 11.93
C TRP A 4 8.81 -7.29 11.35
N ASP A 5 8.51 -8.51 10.94
CA ASP A 5 9.44 -9.39 10.23
C ASP A 5 9.25 -9.22 8.73
N VAL A 6 10.37 -9.03 8.01
CA VAL A 6 10.37 -8.87 6.57
C VAL A 6 10.50 -10.24 5.91
N PRO A 7 9.66 -10.59 4.93
CA PRO A 7 9.82 -11.82 4.16
C PRO A 7 11.24 -11.92 3.58
N GLY A 8 11.89 -13.08 3.75
CA GLY A 8 13.30 -13.24 3.36
C GLY A 8 13.59 -13.09 1.87
N SER A 9 12.56 -13.15 1.02
CA SER A 9 12.67 -12.90 -0.42
C SER A 9 12.64 -11.41 -0.79
N TRP A 10 12.38 -10.50 0.16
CA TRP A 10 12.26 -9.07 -0.09
C TRP A 10 13.55 -8.34 0.28
N ALA A 11 13.97 -7.40 -0.56
CA ALA A 11 15.14 -6.57 -0.31
C ALA A 11 14.72 -5.20 0.26
N ALA A 12 15.32 -4.79 1.38
CA ALA A 12 15.10 -3.45 1.92
C ALA A 12 15.78 -2.40 1.02
N LEU A 13 15.06 -1.32 0.71
CA LEU A 13 15.57 -0.17 -0.01
C LEU A 13 15.76 1.00 0.95
N GLU A 14 16.64 1.94 0.58
CA GLU A 14 16.87 3.14 1.38
C GLU A 14 15.63 4.04 1.43
N VAL A 15 15.36 4.57 2.62
CA VAL A 15 14.31 5.57 2.84
C VAL A 15 14.89 6.80 3.53
N PRO A 16 14.54 8.02 3.10
CA PRO A 16 14.94 9.23 3.82
C PRO A 16 14.46 9.17 5.27
N ARG A 17 15.30 9.65 6.21
CA ARG A 17 14.94 9.69 7.64
C ARG A 17 13.76 10.62 7.92
N ALA A 18 13.61 11.66 7.11
CA ALA A 18 12.52 12.62 7.20
C ALA A 18 11.29 12.15 6.39
N GLY A 19 10.10 12.49 6.88
CA GLY A 19 8.85 12.23 6.19
C GLY A 19 8.10 10.98 6.64
N PRO A 20 6.98 10.66 5.98
CA PRO A 20 6.05 9.63 6.44
C PRO A 20 6.52 8.21 6.12
N ARG A 21 7.35 8.00 5.09
CA ARG A 21 7.83 6.67 4.71
C ARG A 21 8.85 6.17 5.73
N LYS A 22 8.55 5.03 6.36
CA LYS A 22 9.37 4.40 7.40
C LYS A 22 10.12 3.17 6.91
N ALA A 23 9.62 2.52 5.87
CA ALA A 23 10.33 1.45 5.17
C ALA A 23 9.89 1.35 3.72
N LEU A 24 10.76 0.77 2.90
CA LEU A 24 10.54 0.45 1.51
C LEU A 24 11.16 -0.93 1.23
N TYR A 25 10.40 -1.83 0.62
CA TYR A 25 10.87 -3.16 0.27
C TYR A 25 10.65 -3.41 -1.21
N LYS A 26 11.66 -3.94 -1.88
CA LYS A 26 11.55 -4.50 -3.22
C LYS A 26 11.10 -5.94 -3.14
N VAL A 27 10.04 -6.26 -3.87
CA VAL A 27 9.46 -7.60 -3.99
C VAL A 27 9.72 -8.10 -5.42
N PRO A 28 10.39 -9.26 -5.56
CA PRO A 28 10.66 -9.83 -6.88
C PRO A 28 9.39 -10.08 -7.68
N ARG A 29 9.43 -9.77 -8.97
CA ARG A 29 8.36 -10.06 -9.93
C ARG A 29 8.04 -11.55 -10.00
N ALA A 30 6.77 -11.86 -10.25
CA ALA A 30 6.39 -13.19 -10.72
C ALA A 30 7.00 -13.46 -12.10
N ALA A 31 7.19 -14.74 -12.45
CA ALA A 31 7.81 -15.12 -13.71
C ALA A 31 7.08 -14.57 -14.95
N SER A 32 5.75 -14.43 -14.85
CA SER A 32 4.85 -13.91 -15.90
C SER A 32 4.92 -12.39 -16.08
N ASP A 33 5.36 -11.63 -15.07
CA ASP A 33 5.37 -10.17 -15.10
C ASP A 33 6.75 -9.61 -15.42
N LYS A 34 6.80 -8.34 -15.84
CA LYS A 34 8.03 -7.68 -16.31
C LYS A 34 8.68 -6.75 -15.29
N GLU A 35 7.98 -6.40 -14.20
CA GLU A 35 8.46 -5.45 -13.22
C GLU A 35 8.31 -5.97 -11.79
N ASP A 36 9.33 -5.71 -10.99
CA ASP A 36 9.28 -5.91 -9.54
C ASP A 36 8.29 -4.91 -8.92
N VAL A 37 7.80 -5.19 -7.72
CA VAL A 37 6.89 -4.29 -7.01
C VAL A 37 7.51 -3.80 -5.71
N GLU A 38 6.98 -2.71 -5.18
CA GLU A 38 7.42 -2.16 -3.91
C GLU A 38 6.35 -2.30 -2.83
N VAL A 39 6.78 -2.60 -1.60
CA VAL A 39 5.98 -2.39 -0.39
C VAL A 39 6.46 -1.15 0.31
N GLN A 40 5.57 -0.19 0.46
CA GLN A 40 5.82 1.03 1.24
C GLN A 40 5.18 0.89 2.62
N VAL A 41 5.93 1.26 3.65
CA VAL A 41 5.41 1.42 5.01
C VAL A 41 5.39 2.89 5.37
N LEU A 42 4.23 3.42 5.69
CA LEU A 42 3.98 4.83 5.97
C LEU A 42 3.46 5.01 7.40
N SER A 43 3.91 6.06 8.07
CA SER A 43 3.38 6.50 9.37
C SER A 43 3.34 8.02 9.39
N PHE A 44 2.14 8.56 9.61
CA PHE A 44 1.91 10.01 9.66
C PHE A 44 1.99 10.60 11.08
N GLY A 45 2.20 9.77 12.10
CA GLY A 45 2.25 10.21 13.50
C GLY A 45 0.86 10.42 14.10
N LEU A 46 0.78 11.22 15.16
CA LEU A 46 -0.47 11.57 15.84
C LEU A 46 -1.19 12.70 15.09
N GLY A 47 -2.47 12.53 14.77
CA GLY A 47 -3.31 13.54 14.11
C GLY A 47 -4.22 12.97 13.01
N ASN A 48 -4.99 13.84 12.36
CA ASN A 48 -6.04 13.46 11.41
C ASN A 48 -5.52 12.88 10.07
N GLN A 49 -4.23 12.99 9.77
CA GLN A 49 -3.62 12.41 8.55
C GLN A 49 -3.53 10.87 8.58
N GLY A 50 -3.87 10.25 9.71
CA GLY A 50 -3.93 8.80 9.88
C GLY A 50 -5.31 8.19 9.68
N ASP A 51 -6.33 8.90 9.18
CA ASP A 51 -7.64 8.28 8.94
C ASP A 51 -7.52 7.13 7.94
N VAL A 52 -8.05 5.97 8.34
CA VAL A 52 -7.87 4.72 7.60
C VAL A 52 -8.68 4.74 6.31
N GLU A 53 -9.93 5.17 6.38
CA GLU A 53 -10.81 5.17 5.20
C GLU A 53 -10.35 6.21 4.18
N ALA A 54 -9.99 7.41 4.62
CA ALA A 54 -9.44 8.45 3.75
C ALA A 54 -8.18 7.97 3.00
N ASN A 55 -7.25 7.30 3.68
CA ASN A 55 -6.05 6.74 3.03
C ASN A 55 -6.41 5.67 2.00
N PHE A 56 -7.36 4.77 2.30
CA PHE A 56 -7.80 3.77 1.35
C PHE A 56 -8.49 4.39 0.13
N GLN A 57 -9.35 5.39 0.34
CA GLN A 57 -10.00 6.13 -0.75
C GLN A 57 -8.98 6.86 -1.64
N GLU A 58 -7.92 7.44 -1.06
CA GLU A 58 -6.82 8.03 -1.83
C GLU A 58 -6.09 7.00 -2.70
N TRP A 59 -5.94 5.75 -2.25
CA TRP A 59 -5.33 4.70 -3.04
C TRP A 59 -6.26 4.17 -4.13
N PHE A 60 -7.55 4.03 -3.83
CA PHE A 60 -8.57 3.63 -4.81
C PHE A 60 -8.73 4.65 -5.93
N ALA A 61 -8.62 5.95 -5.62
CA ALA A 61 -8.69 7.03 -6.60
C ALA A 61 -7.55 7.01 -7.65
N GLN A 62 -6.56 6.12 -7.49
CA GLN A 62 -5.51 5.89 -8.48
C GLN A 62 -5.84 4.73 -9.43
N PHE A 63 -7.03 4.15 -9.34
CA PHE A 63 -7.53 3.17 -10.29
C PHE A 63 -8.71 3.77 -11.06
N ASP A 64 -8.89 3.34 -12.31
CA ASP A 64 -10.05 3.73 -13.11
C ASP A 64 -11.34 3.12 -12.55
N GLY A 65 -12.41 3.92 -12.56
CA GLY A 65 -13.72 3.57 -12.00
C GLY A 65 -13.78 3.57 -10.46
N ASP A 66 -14.94 3.15 -9.93
CA ASP A 66 -15.16 3.00 -8.48
C ASP A 66 -14.73 1.60 -8.02
N VAL A 67 -13.41 1.38 -7.97
CA VAL A 67 -12.87 0.11 -7.45
C VAL A 67 -13.12 -0.04 -5.95
N GLY A 68 -13.32 1.07 -5.23
CA GLY A 68 -13.57 1.09 -3.79
C GLY A 68 -14.87 0.38 -3.41
N ALA A 69 -15.93 0.54 -4.22
CA ALA A 69 -17.20 -0.16 -4.04
C ALA A 69 -17.09 -1.70 -4.17
N LYS A 70 -16.06 -2.19 -4.88
CA LYS A 70 -15.80 -3.64 -5.07
C LYS A 70 -14.58 -4.13 -4.29
N ALA A 71 -13.99 -3.28 -3.45
CA ALA A 71 -12.79 -3.63 -2.71
C ALA A 71 -13.05 -4.82 -1.78
N ARG A 72 -12.19 -5.83 -1.83
CA ARG A 72 -12.20 -6.89 -0.83
C ARG A 72 -11.64 -6.30 0.46
N ARG A 73 -12.41 -6.41 1.54
CA ARG A 73 -12.04 -5.92 2.87
C ARG A 73 -11.96 -7.07 3.86
N GLU A 74 -10.99 -7.01 4.75
CA GLU A 74 -10.81 -7.96 5.85
C GLU A 74 -10.24 -7.21 7.06
N SER A 75 -10.53 -7.70 8.26
CA SER A 75 -9.93 -7.20 9.49
C SER A 75 -9.59 -8.33 10.44
N PHE A 76 -8.50 -8.18 11.17
CA PHE A 76 -8.06 -9.13 12.19
C PHE A 76 -7.28 -8.40 13.30
N GLU A 77 -7.00 -9.09 14.39
CA GLU A 77 -6.19 -8.56 15.49
C GLU A 77 -4.84 -9.25 15.58
N VAL A 78 -3.79 -8.48 15.86
CA VAL A 78 -2.44 -8.97 16.13
C VAL A 78 -1.91 -8.24 17.34
N ARG A 79 -1.63 -8.98 18.43
CA ARG A 79 -1.04 -8.42 19.67
C ARG A 79 -1.82 -7.19 20.20
N GLY A 80 -3.16 -7.23 20.13
CA GLY A 80 -4.03 -6.14 20.57
C GLY A 80 -4.12 -4.95 19.60
N MET A 81 -3.48 -5.03 18.44
CA MET A 81 -3.61 -4.04 17.36
C MET A 81 -4.62 -4.54 16.33
N ARG A 82 -5.62 -3.72 16.00
CA ARG A 82 -6.54 -3.99 14.90
C ARG A 82 -5.85 -3.69 13.59
N VAL A 83 -5.91 -4.64 12.66
CA VAL A 83 -5.42 -4.49 11.29
C VAL A 83 -6.60 -4.57 10.35
N GLU A 84 -6.67 -3.61 9.43
CA GLU A 84 -7.71 -3.54 8.39
C GLU A 84 -7.02 -3.61 7.05
N THR A 85 -7.45 -4.50 6.17
CA THR A 85 -6.84 -4.70 4.85
C THR A 85 -7.85 -4.45 3.75
N VAL A 86 -7.35 -3.93 2.63
CA VAL A 86 -8.10 -3.70 1.41
C VAL A 86 -7.36 -4.29 0.23
N GLU A 87 -8.13 -4.74 -0.75
CA GLU A 87 -7.60 -5.22 -2.01
C GLU A 87 -8.51 -4.82 -3.16
N VAL A 88 -7.91 -4.31 -4.22
CA VAL A 88 -8.58 -3.99 -5.48
C VAL A 88 -7.68 -4.37 -6.65
N ALA A 89 -8.30 -4.69 -7.78
CA ALA A 89 -7.61 -4.87 -9.05
C ALA A 89 -8.29 -4.03 -10.13
N GLY A 90 -7.53 -3.61 -11.12
CA GLY A 90 -8.04 -2.81 -12.22
C GLY A 90 -6.95 -2.10 -13.00
N THR A 91 -7.35 -1.03 -13.68
CA THR A 91 -6.45 -0.18 -14.44
C THR A 91 -5.90 0.91 -13.53
N TYR A 92 -4.59 0.88 -13.29
CA TYR A 92 -3.88 1.82 -12.42
C TYR A 92 -3.41 3.05 -13.22
N THR A 93 -3.59 4.25 -12.67
CA THR A 93 -3.20 5.51 -13.30
C THR A 93 -2.13 6.22 -12.48
N ILE A 94 -1.01 6.51 -13.13
CA ILE A 94 0.09 7.27 -12.54
C ILE A 94 0.08 8.65 -13.18
N ALA A 95 -0.25 9.66 -12.40
CA ALA A 95 -0.10 11.05 -12.81
C ALA A 95 1.37 11.36 -13.11
N LEU A 96 1.67 11.71 -14.36
CA LEU A 96 2.98 12.14 -14.80
C LEU A 96 3.01 13.68 -14.86
N GLY A 97 3.79 14.28 -13.95
CA GLY A 97 3.99 15.73 -13.87
C GLY A 97 3.44 16.37 -12.58
N PRO A 98 3.63 17.69 -12.40
CA PRO A 98 3.13 18.40 -11.22
C PRO A 98 1.61 18.29 -11.15
N LYS A 99 1.06 18.01 -9.96
CA LYS A 99 -0.39 18.14 -9.72
C LYS A 99 -0.80 19.57 -10.04
N ALA A 100 -1.55 19.78 -11.12
CA ALA A 100 -1.95 21.09 -11.59
C ALA A 100 -3.07 21.67 -10.72
N GLY A 101 -2.73 22.13 -9.51
CA GLY A 101 -3.66 22.78 -8.58
C GLY A 101 -4.92 21.96 -8.26
N ALA A 102 -5.87 22.58 -7.56
CA ALA A 102 -7.01 21.89 -6.97
C ALA A 102 -8.08 21.37 -7.96
N ARG A 103 -7.90 21.50 -9.29
CA ARG A 103 -9.00 21.22 -10.24
C ARG A 103 -8.63 20.64 -11.62
N LYS A 104 -7.40 20.21 -11.91
CA LYS A 104 -7.11 19.56 -13.20
C LYS A 104 -6.31 18.28 -13.01
N ARG A 105 -6.81 17.19 -13.60
CA ARG A 105 -6.07 15.92 -13.79
C ARG A 105 -4.70 16.25 -14.39
N ALA A 106 -3.68 15.45 -14.07
CA ALA A 106 -2.38 15.63 -14.68
C ALA A 106 -2.52 15.58 -16.21
N SER A 107 -1.82 16.45 -16.93
CA SER A 107 -1.92 16.51 -18.40
C SER A 107 -1.37 15.27 -19.09
N VAL A 108 -0.65 14.42 -18.35
CA VAL A 108 -0.13 13.13 -18.79
C VAL A 108 -0.38 12.12 -17.68
N GLU A 109 -1.00 11.00 -18.01
CA GLU A 109 -1.19 9.86 -17.12
C GLU A 109 -0.58 8.62 -17.78
N MET A 110 0.24 7.88 -17.05
CA MET A 110 0.63 6.53 -17.45
C MET A 110 -0.46 5.57 -16.97
N VAL A 111 -1.05 4.86 -17.92
CA VAL A 111 -2.11 3.89 -17.66
C VAL A 111 -1.50 2.49 -17.65
N LYS A 112 -1.87 1.70 -16.64
CA LYS A 112 -1.31 0.39 -16.34
C LYS A 112 -2.45 -0.61 -16.10
N ASP A 113 -2.82 -1.36 -17.13
CA ASP A 113 -3.85 -2.40 -17.03
C ASP A 113 -3.34 -3.62 -16.28
N GLY A 114 -4.27 -4.35 -15.64
CA GLY A 114 -3.95 -5.60 -14.93
C GLY A 114 -3.09 -5.36 -13.70
N TYR A 115 -3.41 -4.34 -12.91
CA TYR A 115 -2.71 -4.02 -11.67
C TYR A 115 -3.57 -4.35 -10.46
N ARG A 116 -2.93 -4.63 -9.34
CA ARG A 116 -3.56 -4.89 -8.05
C ARG A 116 -2.94 -4.04 -6.96
N LEU A 117 -3.77 -3.66 -5.99
CA LEU A 117 -3.36 -3.05 -4.73
C LEU A 117 -3.64 -4.05 -3.61
N LEU A 118 -2.65 -4.28 -2.75
CA LEU A 118 -2.83 -4.78 -1.38
C LEU A 118 -2.49 -3.65 -0.41
N GLY A 119 -3.47 -3.27 0.40
CA GLY A 119 -3.36 -2.20 1.39
C GLY A 119 -3.67 -2.72 2.78
N ALA A 120 -3.01 -2.18 3.80
CA ALA A 120 -3.34 -2.43 5.18
C ALA A 120 -3.13 -1.20 6.05
N ALA A 121 -3.95 -1.07 7.08
CA ALA A 121 -3.80 -0.11 8.16
C ALA A 121 -3.70 -0.87 9.49
N VAL A 122 -2.62 -0.65 10.22
CA VAL A 122 -2.39 -1.18 11.57
C VAL A 122 -2.65 -0.06 12.56
N ARG A 123 -3.70 -0.21 13.37
CA ARG A 123 -4.08 0.76 14.39
C ARG A 123 -3.26 0.51 15.65
N THR A 124 -2.36 1.44 15.96
CA THR A 124 -1.59 1.40 17.21
C THR A 124 -2.28 2.27 18.26
N PRO A 125 -2.36 1.85 19.54
CA PRO A 125 -3.06 2.62 20.58
C PRO A 125 -2.50 4.04 20.78
N ASP A 126 -1.17 4.19 20.74
CA ASP A 126 -0.51 5.40 21.26
C ASP A 126 0.29 6.19 20.22
N ARG A 127 0.37 5.73 18.96
CA ARG A 127 1.31 6.30 17.97
C ARG A 127 0.72 6.53 16.58
N GLY A 128 -0.61 6.48 16.47
CA GLY A 128 -1.32 6.65 15.21
C GLY A 128 -1.31 5.38 14.34
N ASN A 129 -1.86 5.51 13.14
CA ASN A 129 -2.00 4.38 12.22
C ASN A 129 -0.77 4.22 11.34
N TRP A 130 -0.38 2.97 11.11
CA TRP A 130 0.67 2.59 10.18
C TRP A 130 0.04 1.97 8.95
N PHE A 131 0.54 2.33 7.78
CA PHE A 131 -0.01 1.89 6.51
C PHE A 131 1.02 1.06 5.75
N PHE A 132 0.59 -0.09 5.27
CA PHE A 132 1.38 -0.97 4.42
C PHE A 132 0.71 -1.02 3.07
N ARG A 133 1.47 -0.78 2.00
CA ARG A 133 0.90 -0.65 0.66
C ARG A 133 1.79 -1.32 -0.37
N MET A 134 1.19 -2.16 -1.20
CA MET A 134 1.79 -2.79 -2.37
C MET A 134 0.91 -2.53 -3.59
N ILE A 135 1.47 -1.95 -4.65
CA ILE A 135 0.80 -1.83 -5.96
C ILE A 135 1.74 -2.32 -7.05
N GLY A 136 1.20 -3.07 -7.99
CA GLY A 136 1.92 -3.49 -9.18
C GLY A 136 1.12 -4.46 -10.05
N PRO A 137 1.79 -5.13 -11.00
CA PRO A 137 1.17 -6.13 -11.85
C PRO A 137 0.45 -7.21 -11.06
N ASP A 138 -0.70 -7.64 -11.58
CA ASP A 138 -1.65 -8.49 -10.87
C ASP A 138 -1.02 -9.79 -10.34
N GLU A 139 -0.33 -10.54 -11.20
CA GLU A 139 0.26 -11.84 -10.84
C GLU A 139 1.34 -11.69 -9.76
N THR A 140 2.20 -10.69 -9.88
CA THR A 140 3.24 -10.40 -8.87
C THR A 140 2.62 -10.08 -7.52
N VAL A 141 1.61 -9.20 -7.47
CA VAL A 141 0.95 -8.84 -6.23
C VAL A 141 0.17 -10.01 -5.62
N GLN A 142 -0.51 -10.81 -6.46
CA GLN A 142 -1.19 -12.02 -6.01
C GLN A 142 -0.21 -13.04 -5.41
N SER A 143 0.92 -13.29 -6.07
CA SER A 143 1.95 -14.22 -5.60
C SER A 143 2.57 -13.78 -4.26
N ALA A 144 2.66 -12.47 -4.02
CA ALA A 144 3.20 -11.90 -2.80
C ALA A 144 2.19 -11.82 -1.64
N ARG A 145 0.90 -12.12 -1.87
CA ARG A 145 -0.19 -11.94 -0.90
C ARG A 145 0.09 -12.63 0.44
N SER A 146 0.50 -13.89 0.41
CA SER A 146 0.77 -14.67 1.63
C SER A 146 1.95 -14.11 2.42
N ALA A 147 3.01 -13.65 1.72
CA ALA A 147 4.15 -13.01 2.35
C ALA A 147 3.78 -11.66 2.99
N PHE A 148 2.93 -10.87 2.30
CA PHE A 148 2.39 -9.62 2.83
C PHE A 148 1.51 -9.86 4.06
N ARG A 149 0.65 -10.89 4.03
CA ARG A 149 -0.16 -11.33 5.18
C ARG A 149 0.71 -11.72 6.38
N GLY A 150 1.77 -12.51 6.17
CA GLY A 150 2.70 -12.93 7.22
C GLY A 150 3.47 -11.76 7.83
N LEU A 151 3.88 -10.77 7.01
CA LEU A 151 4.44 -9.52 7.51
C LEU A 151 3.45 -8.83 8.47
N LEU A 152 2.18 -8.71 8.07
CA LEU A 152 1.14 -8.10 8.93
C LEU A 152 0.77 -8.93 10.16
N GLU A 153 1.09 -10.22 10.22
CA GLU A 153 0.90 -11.06 11.42
C GLU A 153 2.06 -10.92 12.42
N SER A 154 3.22 -10.48 11.93
CA SER A 154 4.43 -10.32 12.73
C SER A 154 4.52 -8.98 13.47
N VAL A 155 3.60 -8.04 13.22
CA VAL A 155 3.65 -6.69 13.79
C VAL A 155 3.62 -6.70 15.32
N ARG A 156 4.49 -5.91 15.93
CA ARG A 156 4.73 -5.84 17.39
C ARG A 156 5.25 -4.48 17.82
#